data_AF-A0A967T1I9-F1
#
_entry.id   AF-A0A967T1I9-F1
#
_cell.length_a   1.000
_cell.length_b   1.000
_cell.length_c   1.000
_cell.angle_alpha   90.00
_cell.angle_beta   90.00
_cell.angle_gamma   90.00
#
_symmetry.space_group_name_H-M   'P 1'
#
loop_
_entity.id
_entity.type
_entity.pdbx_description
1 polymer ?
#
loop_
_entity_poly.entity_id
_entity_poly.type
_entity_poly.pdbx_seq_one_letter_code
_entity_poly.pdbx_strand_id
1 'polypeptide(L)'
;GFKHRTFKPVDMKWLVKILQSILLKYDSFERFWADCHQKATENQRPLMSVFHEQFFAQHPEAPQRTRKHVSNADKKSSCKRLYLFLRWALRNNSPVDLGVMDFMPQSELMIPLDVHVARQARALGLLSRTYNDWWAVQELTEALRLLDPKDPAKYDYALFGLGVNQDQIPQEFIKNPTMLD
;
A
#
# COMPACT_ATOMS: atom_id res chain seq x y z
N GLY A 1 -25.37 -19.31 1.80
CA GLY A 1 -23.99 -19.23 2.36
C GLY A 1 -23.42 -17.84 2.11
N PHE A 2 -22.61 -17.31 3.04
CA PHE A 2 -22.06 -15.95 3.00
C PHE A 2 -21.30 -15.65 1.69
N LYS A 3 -21.61 -14.53 1.02
CA LYS A 3 -20.90 -14.03 -0.17
C LYS A 3 -20.95 -12.51 -0.15
N HIS A 4 -19.80 -11.86 -0.25
CA HIS A 4 -19.71 -10.41 -0.40
C HIS A 4 -18.81 -10.08 -1.59
N ARG A 5 -19.41 -9.53 -2.66
CA ARG A 5 -18.73 -9.30 -3.95
C ARG A 5 -18.01 -10.56 -4.44
N THR A 6 -16.67 -10.55 -4.46
CA THR A 6 -15.82 -11.66 -4.90
C THR A 6 -15.32 -12.54 -3.75
N PHE A 7 -15.63 -12.19 -2.50
CA PHE A 7 -15.22 -12.88 -1.29
C PHE A 7 -16.22 -13.98 -0.91
N LYS A 8 -15.73 -15.19 -0.64
CA LYS A 8 -16.54 -16.37 -0.28
C LYS A 8 -16.06 -16.97 1.05
N PRO A 9 -16.82 -17.87 1.69
CA PRO A 9 -16.48 -18.41 3.02
C PRO A 9 -15.15 -19.15 3.05
N VAL A 10 -14.78 -19.80 1.93
CA VAL A 10 -13.47 -20.46 1.78
C VAL A 10 -12.31 -19.48 1.92
N ASP A 11 -12.44 -18.24 1.44
CA ASP A 11 -11.37 -17.24 1.58
C ASP A 11 -11.21 -16.84 3.04
N MET A 12 -12.32 -16.56 3.71
CA MET A 12 -12.32 -16.21 5.13
C MET A 12 -11.66 -17.30 5.97
N LYS A 13 -12.04 -18.56 5.74
CA LYS A 13 -11.46 -19.72 6.43
C LYS A 13 -9.94 -19.74 6.28
N TRP A 14 -9.43 -19.59 5.06
CA TRP A 14 -8.00 -19.68 4.80
C TRP A 14 -7.21 -18.46 5.27
N LEU A 15 -7.75 -17.25 5.09
CA LEU A 15 -7.11 -16.03 5.59
C LEU A 15 -7.02 -16.03 7.12
N VAL A 16 -8.06 -16.46 7.83
CA VAL A 16 -8.04 -16.58 9.30
C VAL A 16 -7.03 -17.64 9.75
N LYS A 17 -6.96 -18.79 9.08
CA LYS A 17 -5.95 -19.83 9.37
C LYS A 17 -4.52 -19.32 9.17
N ILE A 18 -4.27 -18.62 8.07
CA ILE A 18 -2.95 -18.04 7.81
C ILE A 18 -2.59 -17.02 8.91
N LEU A 19 -3.50 -16.11 9.24
CA LEU A 19 -3.26 -15.13 10.31
C LEU A 19 -3.01 -15.81 11.66
N GLN A 20 -3.76 -16.87 11.99
CA GLN A 20 -3.52 -17.67 13.20
C GLN A 20 -2.12 -18.29 13.18
N SER A 21 -1.71 -18.94 12.10
CA SER A 21 -0.38 -19.55 11.97
C SER A 21 0.74 -18.51 12.07
N ILE A 22 0.53 -17.32 11.51
CA ILE A 22 1.47 -16.19 11.67
C ILE A 22 1.59 -15.79 13.13
N LEU A 23 0.46 -15.56 13.82
CA LEU A 23 0.47 -15.13 15.22
C LEU A 23 1.07 -16.19 16.15
N LEU A 24 0.81 -17.47 15.90
CA LEU A 24 1.40 -18.58 16.67
C LEU A 24 2.90 -18.75 16.42
N LYS A 25 3.39 -18.44 15.22
CA LYS A 25 4.80 -18.63 14.85
C LYS A 25 5.69 -17.42 15.18
N TYR A 26 5.16 -16.21 15.01
CA TYR A 26 5.92 -14.97 15.15
C TYR A 26 5.59 -14.20 16.43
N ASP A 27 4.63 -14.65 17.24
CA ASP A 27 4.04 -14.00 18.42
C ASP A 27 3.31 -12.67 18.14
N SER A 28 3.65 -11.96 17.07
CA SER A 28 2.97 -10.74 16.63
C SER A 28 2.96 -10.62 15.11
N PHE A 29 1.99 -9.86 14.60
CA PHE A 29 1.93 -9.56 13.18
C PHE A 29 3.05 -8.63 12.74
N GLU A 30 3.52 -7.75 13.64
CA GLU A 30 4.68 -6.89 13.39
C GLU A 30 5.97 -7.69 13.18
N ARG A 31 6.24 -8.71 14.00
CA ARG A 31 7.43 -9.57 13.82
C ARG A 31 7.40 -10.32 12.49
N PHE A 32 6.21 -10.68 12.00
CA PHE A 32 6.06 -11.23 10.65
C PHE A 32 6.36 -10.21 9.56
N TRP A 33 5.91 -8.96 9.72
CA TRP A 33 6.27 -7.88 8.82
C TRP A 33 7.77 -7.57 8.82
N ALA A 34 8.41 -7.58 9.99
CA ALA A 34 9.86 -7.41 10.14
C ALA A 34 10.64 -8.49 9.38
N ASP A 35 10.26 -9.77 9.51
CA ASP A 35 10.85 -10.88 8.73
C ASP A 35 10.64 -10.69 7.21
N CYS A 36 9.45 -10.23 6.80
CA CYS A 36 9.19 -9.91 5.39
C CYS A 36 10.04 -8.74 4.88
N HIS A 37 10.23 -7.70 5.69
CA HIS A 37 11.04 -6.52 5.37
C HIS A 37 12.52 -6.89 5.24
N GLN A 38 13.06 -7.63 6.20
CA GLN A 38 14.42 -8.14 6.13
C GLN A 38 14.66 -8.94 4.83
N LYS A 39 13.79 -9.92 4.54
CA LYS A 39 13.89 -10.72 3.30
C LYS A 39 13.75 -9.88 2.04
N ALA A 40 12.88 -8.88 2.04
CA ALA A 40 12.71 -7.97 0.90
C ALA A 40 13.99 -7.17 0.64
N THR A 41 14.61 -6.64 1.69
CA THR A 41 15.87 -5.89 1.62
C THR A 41 17.02 -6.77 1.15
N GLU A 42 17.22 -7.94 1.76
CA GLU A 42 18.28 -8.88 1.39
C GLU A 42 18.21 -9.33 -0.07
N ASN A 43 16.99 -9.53 -0.58
CA ASN A 43 16.76 -10.01 -1.95
C ASN A 43 16.49 -8.88 -2.96
N GLN A 44 16.50 -7.62 -2.54
CA GLN A 44 16.17 -6.45 -3.37
C GLN A 44 14.81 -6.59 -4.09
N ARG A 45 13.78 -7.03 -3.36
CA ARG A 45 12.44 -7.26 -3.89
C ARG A 45 11.42 -6.31 -3.27
N PRO A 46 10.31 -6.00 -3.95
CA PRO A 46 9.22 -5.24 -3.34
C PRO A 46 8.67 -5.95 -2.09
N LEU A 47 8.53 -5.22 -0.98
CA LEU A 47 8.01 -5.75 0.29
C LEU A 47 6.66 -6.47 0.10
N MET A 48 5.77 -5.93 -0.72
CA MET A 48 4.45 -6.52 -0.96
C MET A 48 4.50 -7.85 -1.72
N SER A 49 5.52 -8.07 -2.54
CA SER A 49 5.75 -9.35 -3.22
C SER A 49 6.22 -10.41 -2.21
N VAL A 50 7.20 -10.05 -1.37
CA VAL A 50 7.71 -10.93 -0.32
C VAL A 50 6.63 -11.23 0.73
N PHE A 51 5.91 -10.22 1.21
CA PHE A 51 4.77 -10.41 2.11
C PHE A 51 3.75 -11.38 1.54
N HIS A 52 3.35 -11.21 0.27
CA HIS A 52 2.38 -12.11 -0.38
C HIS A 52 2.87 -13.56 -0.38
N GLU A 53 4.14 -13.78 -0.71
CA GLU A 53 4.73 -15.12 -0.71
C GLU A 53 4.81 -15.72 0.68
N GLN A 54 5.37 -15.00 1.65
CA GLN A 54 5.52 -15.47 3.03
C GLN A 54 4.16 -15.70 3.70
N PHE A 55 3.15 -14.88 3.37
CA PHE A 55 1.78 -15.02 3.88
C PHE A 55 1.15 -16.33 3.41
N PHE A 56 1.21 -16.63 2.11
CA PHE A 56 0.67 -17.90 1.59
C PHE A 56 1.57 -19.11 1.81
N ALA A 57 2.86 -18.91 2.14
CA ALA A 57 3.76 -20.00 2.53
C ALA A 57 3.37 -20.64 3.88
N GLN A 58 2.60 -19.94 4.74
CA GLN A 58 2.09 -20.53 5.98
C GLN A 58 1.08 -21.66 5.74
N HIS A 59 0.37 -21.60 4.60
CA HIS A 59 -0.57 -22.63 4.15
C HIS A 59 -0.48 -22.78 2.62
N PRO A 60 0.52 -23.51 2.09
CA PRO A 60 0.70 -23.71 0.66
C PRO A 60 -0.52 -24.34 -0.02
N GLU A 61 -1.30 -25.12 0.74
CA GLU A 61 -2.53 -25.79 0.33
C GLU A 61 -3.76 -24.86 0.21
N ALA A 62 -3.64 -23.60 0.61
CA ALA A 62 -4.71 -22.62 0.47
C ALA A 62 -5.11 -22.46 -1.02
N PRO A 63 -6.42 -22.45 -1.36
CA PRO A 63 -6.89 -22.38 -2.74
C PRO A 63 -6.34 -21.17 -3.48
N GLN A 64 -5.92 -21.38 -4.73
CA GLN A 64 -5.34 -20.32 -5.58
C GLN A 64 -6.23 -19.07 -5.66
N ARG A 65 -7.55 -19.27 -5.62
CA ARG A 65 -8.53 -18.20 -5.69
C ARG A 65 -8.55 -17.25 -4.49
N THR A 66 -8.00 -17.67 -3.35
CA THR A 66 -7.89 -16.86 -2.13
C THR A 66 -6.71 -15.90 -2.23
N ARG A 67 -5.67 -16.26 -3.00
CA ARG A 67 -4.47 -15.44 -3.19
C ARG A 67 -4.75 -14.05 -3.76
N LYS A 68 -5.81 -13.87 -4.55
CA LYS A 68 -6.19 -12.58 -5.14
C LYS A 68 -6.62 -11.52 -4.11
N HIS A 69 -6.88 -11.91 -2.85
CA HIS A 69 -7.35 -10.99 -1.81
C HIS A 69 -6.21 -10.28 -1.07
N VAL A 70 -4.97 -10.73 -1.27
CA VAL A 70 -3.75 -10.07 -0.77
C VAL A 70 -2.97 -9.60 -1.99
N SER A 71 -2.76 -8.29 -2.11
CA SER A 71 -2.08 -7.68 -3.25
C SER A 71 -0.63 -8.15 -3.37
N ASN A 72 -0.09 -8.13 -4.60
CA ASN A 72 1.29 -8.51 -4.92
C ASN A 72 1.83 -7.54 -5.97
N ALA A 73 2.97 -6.91 -5.69
CA ALA A 73 3.59 -5.94 -6.59
C ALA A 73 4.12 -6.59 -7.88
N ASP A 74 4.62 -7.83 -7.83
CA ASP A 74 5.05 -8.59 -9.02
C ASP A 74 3.89 -8.87 -9.98
N LYS A 75 2.64 -8.80 -9.48
CA LYS A 75 1.41 -8.86 -10.30
C LYS A 75 0.91 -7.49 -10.73
N LYS A 76 1.78 -6.47 -10.71
CA LYS A 76 1.49 -5.07 -11.07
C LYS A 76 0.37 -4.43 -10.24
N SER A 77 0.09 -4.94 -9.04
CA SER A 77 -0.86 -4.28 -8.13
C SER A 77 -0.23 -3.04 -7.51
N SER A 78 -0.97 -1.94 -7.41
CA SER A 78 -0.54 -0.78 -6.62
C SER A 78 -0.42 -1.09 -5.11
N CYS A 79 -0.92 -2.24 -4.67
CA CYS A 79 -0.88 -2.68 -3.27
C CYS A 79 -1.46 -1.68 -2.26
N LYS A 80 -2.34 -0.78 -2.73
CA LYS A 80 -2.93 0.34 -1.98
C LYS A 80 -3.35 -0.04 -0.56
N ARG A 81 -4.12 -1.12 -0.40
CA ARG A 81 -4.68 -1.51 0.90
C ARG A 81 -3.61 -1.89 1.92
N LEU A 82 -2.57 -2.60 1.49
CA LEU A 82 -1.49 -3.00 2.38
C LEU A 82 -0.60 -1.79 2.73
N TYR A 83 -0.30 -0.91 1.76
CA TYR A 83 0.42 0.32 2.06
C TYR A 83 -0.38 1.29 2.92
N LEU A 84 -1.72 1.34 2.80
CA LEU A 84 -2.55 2.15 3.69
C LEU A 84 -2.52 1.60 5.12
N PHE A 85 -2.58 0.28 5.28
CA PHE A 85 -2.39 -0.37 6.57
C PHE A 85 -1.01 -0.04 7.15
N LEU A 86 0.06 -0.18 6.37
CA LEU A 86 1.42 0.15 6.81
C LEU A 86 1.58 1.64 7.13
N ARG A 87 0.95 2.53 6.36
CA ARG A 87 0.93 3.97 6.65
C ARG A 87 0.32 4.23 8.02
N TRP A 88 -0.83 3.63 8.33
CA TRP A 88 -1.46 3.75 9.65
C TRP A 88 -0.60 3.17 10.78
N ALA A 89 0.08 2.05 10.53
CA ALA A 89 0.83 1.33 11.55
C ALA A 89 2.22 1.94 11.82
N LEU A 90 2.93 2.39 10.79
CA LEU A 90 4.33 2.81 10.88
C LEU A 90 4.52 4.33 11.02
N ARG A 91 3.55 5.15 10.58
CA ARG A 91 3.72 6.60 10.68
C ARG A 91 3.50 7.08 12.11
N ASN A 92 4.58 7.45 12.78
CA ASN A 92 4.56 8.09 14.08
C ASN A 92 4.48 9.63 13.93
N ASN A 93 4.09 10.34 14.99
CA ASN A 93 3.90 11.80 14.96
C ASN A 93 2.95 12.30 13.86
N SER A 94 1.99 11.46 13.47
CA SER A 94 0.95 11.79 12.50
C SER A 94 -0.35 12.14 13.24
N PRO A 95 -1.08 13.20 12.86
CA PRO A 95 -2.37 13.52 13.47
C PRO A 95 -3.48 12.52 13.11
N VAL A 96 -3.24 11.61 12.16
CA VAL A 96 -4.25 10.70 11.59
C VAL A 96 -3.83 9.23 11.52
N ASP A 97 -2.57 8.91 11.84
CA ASP A 97 -2.04 7.55 11.83
C ASP A 97 -1.66 7.12 13.26
N LEU A 98 -1.70 5.82 13.55
CA LEU A 98 -1.58 5.28 14.90
C LEU A 98 -0.13 5.14 15.37
N GLY A 99 0.80 4.82 14.45
CA GLY A 99 2.23 4.66 14.79
C GLY A 99 2.51 3.54 15.79
N VAL A 100 1.78 2.42 15.69
CA VAL A 100 1.86 1.26 16.62
C VAL A 100 2.93 0.23 16.24
N MET A 101 3.63 0.42 15.14
CA MET A 101 4.72 -0.45 14.67
C MET A 101 5.95 0.39 14.31
N ASP A 102 7.15 -0.21 14.40
CA ASP A 102 8.43 0.44 14.11
C ASP A 102 9.42 -0.42 13.29
N PHE A 103 8.99 -1.57 12.77
CA PHE A 103 9.85 -2.51 12.02
C PHE A 103 10.48 -1.96 10.73
N MET A 104 9.93 -0.88 10.15
CA MET A 104 10.40 -0.27 8.90
C MET A 104 10.32 1.27 9.01
N PRO A 105 11.34 2.01 8.58
CA PRO A 105 11.31 3.48 8.67
C PRO A 105 10.27 4.10 7.74
N GLN A 106 9.69 5.23 8.16
CA GLN A 106 8.68 5.97 7.38
C GLN A 106 9.15 6.39 5.99
N SER A 107 10.47 6.59 5.81
CA SER A 107 11.10 6.95 4.54
C SER A 107 10.97 5.86 3.46
N GLU A 108 10.74 4.61 3.86
CA GLU A 108 10.56 3.46 2.97
C GLU A 108 9.08 3.18 2.64
N LEU A 109 8.14 3.85 3.30
CA LEU A 109 6.72 3.71 2.99
C LEU A 109 6.42 4.20 1.57
N MET A 110 5.77 3.33 0.80
CA MET A 110 5.25 3.68 -0.52
C MET A 110 3.87 4.30 -0.42
N ILE A 111 3.54 5.18 -1.36
CA ILE A 111 2.24 5.85 -1.38
C ILE A 111 1.09 4.83 -1.58
N PRO A 112 0.04 4.83 -0.75
CA PRO A 112 -1.13 3.98 -0.98
C PRO A 112 -2.01 4.55 -2.09
N LEU A 113 -1.56 4.41 -3.33
CA LEU A 113 -2.11 5.05 -4.53
C LEU A 113 -3.62 4.77 -4.72
N ASP A 114 -4.44 5.71 -4.27
CA ASP A 114 -5.87 5.78 -4.54
C ASP A 114 -6.17 6.44 -5.90
N VAL A 115 -7.37 6.21 -6.45
CA VAL A 115 -7.79 6.84 -7.71
C VAL A 115 -7.83 8.37 -7.61
N HIS A 116 -8.27 8.93 -6.48
CA HIS A 116 -8.29 10.37 -6.25
C HIS A 116 -6.87 10.93 -6.11
N VAL A 117 -6.02 10.25 -5.33
CA VAL A 117 -4.61 10.61 -5.18
C VAL A 117 -3.89 10.60 -6.53
N ALA A 118 -4.11 9.57 -7.33
CA ALA A 118 -3.50 9.46 -8.65
C ALA A 118 -3.98 10.58 -9.59
N ARG A 119 -5.27 10.94 -9.56
CA ARG A 119 -5.81 12.05 -10.35
C ARG A 119 -5.15 13.37 -9.98
N GLN A 120 -5.11 13.71 -8.69
CA GLN A 120 -4.51 14.97 -8.25
C GLN A 120 -2.99 15.00 -8.50
N ALA A 121 -2.30 13.89 -8.29
CA ALA A 121 -0.88 13.78 -8.60
C ALA A 121 -0.59 14.03 -10.09
N ARG A 122 -1.42 13.53 -11.00
CA ARG A 122 -1.27 13.76 -12.45
C ARG A 122 -1.53 15.21 -12.83
N ALA A 123 -2.59 15.80 -12.28
CA ALA A 123 -2.91 17.21 -12.50
C ALA A 123 -1.77 18.14 -12.07
N LEU A 124 -1.12 17.84 -10.93
CA LEU A 124 0.06 18.55 -10.42
C LEU A 124 1.37 18.25 -11.18
N GLY A 125 1.35 17.27 -12.09
CA GLY A 125 2.55 16.82 -12.81
C GLY A 125 3.53 16.01 -11.96
N LEU A 126 3.08 15.44 -10.84
CA LEU A 126 3.86 14.55 -9.97
C LEU A 126 3.86 13.09 -10.44
N LEU A 127 2.90 12.73 -11.29
CA LEU A 127 2.73 11.39 -11.86
C LEU A 127 2.41 11.53 -13.35
N SER A 128 3.15 10.83 -14.21
CA SER A 128 2.91 10.80 -15.66
C SER A 128 2.24 9.50 -16.11
N ARG A 129 2.53 8.38 -15.43
CA ARG A 129 1.94 7.09 -15.78
C ARG A 129 0.43 7.09 -15.64
N THR A 130 -0.27 6.65 -16.69
CA THR A 130 -1.74 6.62 -16.75
C THR A 130 -2.37 5.48 -15.94
N TYR A 131 -1.72 4.32 -15.85
CA TYR A 131 -2.22 3.17 -15.10
C TYR A 131 -1.89 3.28 -13.61
N ASN A 132 -2.84 2.93 -12.73
CA ASN A 132 -2.63 2.85 -11.28
C ASN A 132 -2.06 1.49 -10.87
N ASP A 133 -0.81 1.22 -11.26
CA ASP A 133 -0.10 -0.02 -10.94
C ASP A 133 1.12 0.23 -10.04
N TRP A 134 1.91 -0.81 -9.81
CA TRP A 134 3.11 -0.74 -8.98
C TRP A 134 4.13 0.31 -9.47
N TRP A 135 4.26 0.50 -10.78
CA TRP A 135 5.20 1.50 -11.32
C TRP A 135 4.72 2.93 -11.06
N ALA A 136 3.42 3.18 -11.09
CA ALA A 136 2.87 4.49 -10.71
C ALA A 136 3.07 4.79 -9.22
N VAL A 137 2.98 3.76 -8.37
CA VAL A 137 3.30 3.90 -6.94
C VAL A 137 4.75 4.33 -6.75
N GLN A 138 5.68 3.68 -7.45
CA GLN A 138 7.09 4.03 -7.36
C GLN A 138 7.35 5.44 -7.90
N GLU A 139 6.87 5.75 -9.11
CA GLU A 139 7.03 7.07 -9.72
C GLU A 139 6.54 8.20 -8.80
N LEU A 140 5.32 8.07 -8.28
CA LEU A 140 4.77 9.08 -7.37
C LEU A 140 5.54 9.14 -6.04
N THR A 141 5.93 8.00 -5.47
CA THR A 141 6.70 7.98 -4.22
C THR A 141 8.05 8.67 -4.39
N GLU A 142 8.75 8.46 -5.51
CA GLU A 142 10.00 9.17 -5.82
C GLU A 142 9.79 10.68 -5.93
N ALA A 143 8.75 11.12 -6.64
CA ALA A 143 8.43 12.54 -6.77
C ALA A 143 8.13 13.18 -5.41
N LEU A 144 7.39 12.49 -4.54
CA LEU A 144 7.08 12.96 -3.18
C LEU A 144 8.29 12.94 -2.24
N ARG A 145 9.25 12.03 -2.47
CA ARG A 145 10.51 11.97 -1.72
C ARG A 145 11.36 13.23 -1.93
N LEU A 146 11.22 13.91 -3.06
CA LEU A 146 11.85 15.21 -3.29
C LEU A 146 11.31 16.30 -2.37
N LEU A 147 10.08 16.16 -1.88
CA LEU A 147 9.43 17.13 -0.98
C LEU A 147 9.72 16.80 0.50
N ASP A 148 9.66 15.52 0.86
CA ASP A 148 10.11 15.03 2.17
C ASP A 148 10.73 13.64 2.06
N PRO A 149 12.07 13.51 2.19
CA PRO A 149 12.73 12.22 2.11
C PRO A 149 12.52 11.34 3.35
N LYS A 150 12.08 11.90 4.48
CA LYS A 150 11.88 11.17 5.73
C LYS A 150 10.48 10.57 5.86
N ASP A 151 9.48 11.18 5.22
CA ASP A 151 8.09 10.72 5.25
C ASP A 151 7.35 11.10 3.95
N PRO A 152 7.66 10.46 2.81
CA PRO A 152 7.00 10.76 1.54
C PRO A 152 5.52 10.33 1.52
N ALA A 153 5.15 9.32 2.31
CA ALA A 153 3.78 8.79 2.35
C ALA A 153 2.78 9.75 3.00
N LYS A 154 3.23 10.77 3.75
CA LYS A 154 2.36 11.79 4.36
C LYS A 154 1.48 12.54 3.38
N TYR A 155 1.98 12.72 2.15
CA TYR A 155 1.27 13.47 1.11
C TYR A 155 0.04 12.72 0.58
N ASP A 156 -0.14 11.44 0.91
CA ASP A 156 -1.39 10.71 0.64
C ASP A 156 -2.60 11.46 1.23
N TYR A 157 -2.49 11.91 2.48
CA TYR A 157 -3.56 12.64 3.15
C TYR A 157 -3.89 13.96 2.45
N ALA A 158 -2.87 14.71 2.04
CA ALA A 158 -3.04 15.98 1.33
C ALA A 158 -3.66 15.79 -0.06
N LEU A 159 -3.12 14.87 -0.86
CA LEU A 159 -3.62 14.57 -2.21
C LEU A 159 -5.03 13.98 -2.18
N PHE A 160 -5.36 13.20 -1.14
CA PHE A 160 -6.71 12.65 -0.97
C PHE A 160 -7.71 13.75 -0.55
N GLY A 161 -7.34 14.61 0.40
CA GLY A 161 -8.19 15.71 0.89
C GLY A 161 -8.64 16.64 -0.23
N LEU A 162 -7.72 17.04 -1.11
CA LEU A 162 -8.04 17.83 -2.32
C LEU A 162 -9.10 17.16 -3.21
N GLY A 163 -9.10 15.83 -3.29
CA GLY A 163 -10.07 15.08 -4.09
C GLY A 163 -11.48 14.99 -3.49
N VAL A 164 -11.59 14.99 -2.16
CA VAL A 164 -12.86 14.76 -1.43
C VAL A 164 -13.55 16.07 -1.08
N ASN A 165 -12.80 17.09 -0.70
CA ASN A 165 -13.34 18.39 -0.31
C ASN A 165 -13.83 19.23 -1.51
N GLN A 166 -13.64 18.74 -2.75
CA GLN A 166 -13.84 19.51 -3.99
C GLN A 166 -12.98 20.79 -4.06
N ASP A 167 -11.94 20.87 -3.22
CA ASP A 167 -10.95 21.93 -3.28
C ASP A 167 -10.28 21.85 -4.66
N GLN A 168 -10.50 22.88 -5.48
CA GLN A 168 -9.88 22.95 -6.79
C GLN A 168 -8.40 23.24 -6.59
N ILE A 169 -7.54 22.46 -7.25
CA ILE A 169 -6.14 22.82 -7.40
C ILE A 169 -6.11 24.18 -8.10
N PRO A 170 -5.50 25.23 -7.51
CA PRO A 170 -5.38 26.52 -8.18
C PRO A 170 -4.74 26.37 -9.56
N GLN A 171 -5.27 27.09 -10.56
CA GLN A 171 -4.91 26.88 -11.97
C GLN A 171 -3.40 27.05 -12.23
N GLU A 172 -2.74 27.91 -11.49
CA GLU A 172 -1.29 28.12 -11.55
C GLU A 172 -0.46 26.90 -11.16
N PHE A 173 -1.03 25.93 -10.42
CA PHE A 173 -0.37 24.69 -10.03
C PHE A 173 -0.73 23.50 -10.91
N ILE A 174 -1.71 23.64 -11.81
CA ILE A 174 -2.10 22.58 -12.74
C ILE A 174 -1.07 22.54 -13.88
N LYS A 175 -0.31 21.44 -13.95
CA LYS A 175 0.66 21.20 -15.02
C LYS A 175 0.10 20.37 -16.16
N ASN A 176 -0.91 19.54 -15.90
CA ASN A 176 -1.58 18.69 -16.89
C ASN A 176 -3.11 18.82 -16.80
N PRO A 177 -3.72 19.82 -17.47
CA PRO A 177 -5.15 20.11 -17.34
C PRO A 177 -6.06 19.02 -17.91
N THR A 178 -5.59 18.23 -18.88
CA THR A 178 -6.35 17.15 -19.52
C THR A 178 -6.66 15.95 -18.62
N MET A 179 -6.14 15.93 -17.38
CA MET A 179 -6.28 14.82 -16.43
C MET A 179 -7.27 15.11 -15.28
N LEU A 180 -7.98 16.24 -15.34
CA LEU A 180 -8.98 16.66 -14.35
C LEU A 180 -10.44 16.40 -14.77
N ASP A 181 -10.68 16.08 -16.05
CA ASP A 181 -11.98 15.70 -16.62
C ASP A 181 -12.31 14.21 -16.36
#